data_AF-A0AAD8HCE6-F1
#
_entry.id   AF-A0AAD8HCE6-F1
#
_cell.length_a   1.000
_cell.length_b   1.000
_cell.length_c   1.000
_cell.angle_alpha   90.00
_cell.angle_beta   90.00
_cell.angle_gamma   90.00
#
_symmetry.space_group_name_H-M   'P 1'
#
loop_
_entity.id
_entity.type
_entity.pdbx_description
1 polymer ?
#
loop_
_entity_poly.entity_id
_entity_poly.type
_entity_poly.pdbx_seq_one_letter_code
_entity_poly.pdbx_strand_id
1 'polypeptide(L)'
;MLQLAILHFSSAVAKSFELPRLVLRTSGVSSFLAFAAFPVLQQKGYPLDQDSQLEELVPELPPLRVKDLPLIKTNNPEALYQLVEGIVKETKASSGLIWNSFEELEKPELATLMQDFPIPIFPVGPFHKYFSACSSSLILHDQTCISRYVTHVWRVGVQLENGLEIAQIQRDIKRVMVEKEGKEMKERAQHLREMVNKCVQ
;
A
#
# COMPACT_ATOMS: atom_id res chain seq x y z
N MET A 1 -14.47 -12.66 -15.02
CA MET A 1 -13.43 -13.36 -14.23
C MET A 1 -12.84 -12.39 -13.20
N LEU A 2 -12.94 -12.70 -11.91
CA LEU A 2 -12.26 -11.95 -10.85
C LEU A 2 -10.90 -12.58 -10.57
N GLN A 3 -9.84 -11.78 -10.50
CA GLN A 3 -8.49 -12.30 -10.25
C GLN A 3 -7.67 -11.39 -9.35
N LEU A 4 -6.72 -11.97 -8.63
CA LEU A 4 -5.69 -11.21 -7.95
C LEU A 4 -4.78 -10.52 -8.97
N ALA A 5 -4.39 -9.28 -8.70
CA ALA A 5 -3.56 -8.50 -9.63
C ALA A 5 -2.21 -9.16 -9.97
N ILE A 6 -1.63 -9.92 -9.03
CA ILE A 6 -0.35 -10.63 -9.26
C ILE A 6 -0.47 -11.71 -10.36
N LEU A 7 -1.67 -12.29 -10.53
CA LEU A 7 -1.98 -13.28 -11.56
C LEU A 7 -2.27 -12.60 -12.90
N HIS A 8 -1.45 -11.64 -13.31
CA HIS A 8 -1.66 -10.87 -14.55
C HIS A 8 -1.67 -11.76 -15.81
N PHE A 9 -0.95 -12.89 -15.80
CA PHE A 9 -0.89 -13.87 -16.90
C PHE A 9 -2.26 -14.48 -17.26
N SER A 10 -3.23 -14.55 -16.33
CA SER A 10 -4.56 -15.06 -16.64
C SER A 10 -5.39 -14.13 -17.52
N SER A 11 -4.87 -12.94 -17.85
CA SER A 11 -5.45 -12.05 -18.87
C SER A 11 -5.62 -12.73 -20.22
N ALA A 12 -4.64 -13.53 -20.65
CA ALA A 12 -4.72 -14.27 -21.91
C ALA A 12 -5.86 -15.30 -21.91
N VAL A 13 -6.05 -15.98 -20.78
CA VAL A 13 -7.15 -16.94 -20.58
C VAL A 13 -8.50 -16.23 -20.58
N ALA A 14 -8.65 -15.12 -19.86
CA ALA A 14 -9.89 -14.37 -19.86
C ALA A 14 -10.27 -13.88 -21.28
N LYS A 15 -9.28 -13.43 -22.06
CA LYS A 15 -9.46 -13.01 -23.45
C LYS A 15 -9.87 -14.17 -24.37
N SER A 16 -9.28 -15.35 -24.22
CA SER A 16 -9.61 -16.51 -25.07
C SER A 16 -11.05 -17.01 -24.87
N PHE A 17 -11.66 -16.70 -23.72
CA PHE A 17 -13.06 -17.01 -23.42
C PHE A 17 -13.98 -15.78 -23.51
N GLU A 18 -13.49 -14.64 -24.01
CA GLU A 18 -14.26 -13.39 -24.14
C GLU A 18 -14.90 -12.92 -22.82
N LEU A 19 -14.26 -13.21 -21.69
CA LEU A 19 -14.79 -12.87 -20.37
C LEU A 19 -14.33 -11.49 -19.92
N PRO A 20 -15.22 -10.63 -19.39
CA PRO A 20 -14.81 -9.38 -18.75
C PRO A 20 -13.96 -9.70 -17.52
N ARG A 21 -12.83 -9.01 -17.38
CA ARG A 21 -11.84 -9.28 -16.33
C ARG A 21 -11.86 -8.15 -15.31
N LEU A 22 -12.16 -8.49 -14.06
CA LEU A 22 -12.03 -7.58 -12.94
C LEU A 22 -10.79 -7.94 -12.14
N VAL A 23 -10.00 -6.95 -11.78
CA VAL A 23 -8.78 -7.12 -10.99
C VAL A 23 -9.08 -6.75 -9.54
N LEU A 24 -8.67 -7.61 -8.61
CA LEU A 24 -8.73 -7.35 -7.18
C LEU A 24 -7.34 -6.97 -6.64
N ARG A 25 -7.27 -5.83 -5.96
CA ARG A 25 -6.08 -5.36 -5.22
C ARG A 25 -6.27 -5.55 -3.72
N THR A 26 -5.28 -6.20 -3.11
CA THR A 26 -5.25 -6.51 -1.68
C THR A 26 -4.27 -5.63 -0.89
N SER A 27 -3.41 -4.87 -1.58
CA SER A 27 -2.56 -3.83 -0.98
C SER A 27 -3.35 -2.51 -0.82
N GLY A 28 -2.84 -1.59 0.01
CA GLY A 28 -3.28 -0.19 -0.01
C GLY A 28 -3.02 0.47 -1.38
N VAL A 29 -3.75 1.56 -1.65
CA VAL A 29 -3.57 2.36 -2.88
C VAL A 29 -2.20 3.05 -2.86
N SER A 30 -1.85 3.63 -1.71
CA SER A 30 -0.54 4.23 -1.44
C SER A 30 0.65 3.30 -1.75
N SER A 31 0.62 2.09 -1.19
CA SER A 31 1.61 1.04 -1.43
C SER A 31 1.70 0.66 -2.91
N PHE A 32 0.56 0.58 -3.60
CA PHE A 32 0.57 0.27 -5.03
C PHE A 32 1.19 1.38 -5.86
N LEU A 33 0.91 2.66 -5.57
CA LEU A 33 1.54 3.77 -6.30
C LEU A 33 3.07 3.74 -6.13
N ALA A 34 3.54 3.47 -4.91
CA ALA A 34 4.98 3.28 -4.67
C ALA A 34 5.55 2.11 -5.49
N PHE A 35 4.82 0.99 -5.56
CA PHE A 35 5.21 -0.16 -6.36
C PHE A 35 5.16 0.11 -7.87
N ALA A 36 4.14 0.79 -8.36
CA ALA A 36 3.99 1.11 -9.78
C ALA A 36 5.06 2.10 -10.27
N ALA A 37 5.62 2.91 -9.37
CA ALA A 37 6.69 3.86 -9.67
C ALA A 37 8.08 3.22 -9.80
N PHE A 38 8.29 1.96 -9.41
CA PHE A 38 9.61 1.31 -9.43
C PHE A 38 10.39 1.51 -10.74
N PRO A 39 9.81 1.26 -11.93
CA PRO A 39 10.54 1.45 -13.18
C PRO A 39 10.99 2.90 -13.41
N VAL A 40 10.16 3.87 -13.01
CA VAL A 40 10.49 5.31 -13.12
C VAL A 40 11.56 5.71 -12.11
N LEU A 41 11.46 5.21 -10.88
CA LEU A 41 12.45 5.48 -9.82
C LEU A 41 13.83 4.90 -10.21
N GLN A 42 13.86 3.72 -10.82
CA GLN A 42 15.08 3.12 -11.34
C GLN A 42 15.71 3.99 -12.44
N GLN A 43 14.92 4.45 -13.42
CA GLN A 43 15.42 5.32 -14.51
C GLN A 43 16.01 6.64 -13.98
N LYS A 44 15.50 7.13 -12.86
CA LYS A 44 15.98 8.33 -12.18
C LYS A 44 17.17 8.09 -11.25
N GLY A 45 17.60 6.84 -11.07
CA GLY A 45 18.77 6.49 -10.26
C GLY A 45 18.51 6.49 -8.75
N TYR A 46 17.25 6.34 -8.30
CA TYR A 46 16.97 6.18 -6.88
C TYR A 46 17.61 4.90 -6.35
N PRO A 47 18.24 4.93 -5.16
CA PRO A 47 18.83 3.74 -4.59
C PRO A 47 17.75 2.89 -3.94
N LEU A 48 17.54 1.69 -4.48
CA LEU A 48 16.54 0.73 -4.04
C LEU A 48 17.15 -0.41 -3.20
N ASP A 49 18.42 -0.27 -2.82
CA ASP A 49 19.14 -1.18 -1.92
C ASP A 49 19.00 -0.75 -0.44
N GLN A 50 19.30 -1.69 0.47
CA GLN A 50 19.07 -1.50 1.91
C GLN A 50 20.04 -0.50 2.57
N ASP A 51 21.17 -0.20 1.92
CA ASP A 51 22.25 0.60 2.52
C ASP A 51 21.98 2.10 2.35
N SER A 52 21.11 2.45 1.41
CA SER A 52 20.75 3.83 1.10
C SER A 52 19.53 4.28 1.92
N GLN A 53 19.65 4.29 3.24
CA GLN A 53 18.63 4.85 4.15
C GLN A 53 18.61 6.39 4.08
N LEU A 54 18.28 6.94 2.90
CA LEU A 54 18.23 8.37 2.69
C LEU A 54 16.90 8.94 3.21
N GLU A 55 17.01 10.03 3.98
CA GLU A 55 15.87 10.82 4.47
C GLU A 55 15.27 11.75 3.41
N GLU A 56 15.83 11.72 2.19
CA GLU A 56 15.40 12.54 1.08
C GLU A 56 13.97 12.16 0.65
N LEU A 57 13.14 13.18 0.40
CA LEU A 57 11.79 13.00 -0.11
C LEU A 57 11.83 12.49 -1.55
N VAL A 58 10.84 11.68 -1.92
CA VAL A 58 10.61 11.25 -3.30
C VAL A 58 9.51 12.14 -3.88
N PRO A 59 9.83 13.17 -4.70
CA PRO A 59 8.82 14.12 -5.18
C PRO A 59 7.72 13.49 -6.03
N GLU A 60 7.99 12.33 -6.64
CA GLU A 60 7.01 11.54 -7.39
C GLU A 60 5.98 10.84 -6.49
N LEU A 61 6.29 10.67 -5.21
CA LEU A 61 5.50 9.89 -4.25
C LEU A 61 5.43 10.56 -2.87
N PRO A 62 4.99 11.83 -2.76
CA PRO A 62 4.80 12.44 -1.44
C PRO A 62 3.77 11.63 -0.64
N PRO A 63 3.96 11.41 0.68
CA PRO A 63 5.01 11.95 1.57
C PRO A 63 6.18 10.98 1.81
N LEU A 64 6.45 10.06 0.89
CA LEU A 64 7.47 9.02 1.04
C LEU A 64 8.88 9.59 0.90
N ARG A 65 9.79 9.04 1.71
CA ARG A 65 11.24 9.20 1.55
C ARG A 65 11.82 7.98 0.86
N VAL A 66 13.06 8.08 0.41
CA VAL A 66 13.79 6.96 -0.21
C VAL A 66 13.78 5.73 0.69
N LYS A 67 14.01 5.88 2.00
CA LYS A 67 13.95 4.76 2.97
C LYS A 67 12.56 4.14 3.16
N ASP A 68 11.49 4.85 2.76
CA ASP A 68 10.11 4.38 2.87
C ASP A 68 9.66 3.61 1.60
N LEU A 69 10.50 3.55 0.56
CA LEU A 69 10.22 2.80 -0.67
C LEU A 69 10.24 1.29 -0.41
N PRO A 70 9.41 0.49 -1.11
CA PRO A 70 9.36 -0.95 -0.87
C PRO A 70 10.71 -1.64 -1.15
N LEU A 71 11.25 -2.32 -0.15
CA LEU A 71 12.49 -3.08 -0.32
C LEU A 71 12.18 -4.49 -0.81
N ILE A 72 12.35 -4.74 -2.10
CA ILE A 72 12.17 -6.07 -2.68
C ILE A 72 13.54 -6.70 -2.92
N LYS A 73 13.93 -7.59 -2.01
CA LYS A 73 15.14 -8.41 -2.19
C LYS A 73 14.91 -9.39 -3.33
N THR A 74 15.59 -9.18 -4.45
CA THR A 74 15.56 -10.09 -5.60
C THR A 74 16.97 -10.25 -6.15
N ASN A 75 17.30 -11.48 -6.56
CA ASN A 75 18.53 -11.77 -7.30
C ASN A 75 18.43 -11.36 -8.78
N ASN A 76 17.24 -10.93 -9.22
CA ASN A 76 16.96 -10.48 -10.58
C ASN A 76 16.03 -9.24 -10.56
N PRO A 77 16.59 -8.03 -10.40
CA PRO A 77 15.83 -6.78 -10.42
C PRO A 77 15.11 -6.53 -11.74
N GLU A 78 15.72 -6.89 -12.87
CA GLU A 78 15.13 -6.70 -14.21
C GLU A 78 13.82 -7.48 -14.36
N ALA A 79 13.80 -8.74 -13.93
CA ALA A 79 12.58 -9.55 -13.93
C ALA A 79 11.49 -8.99 -12.99
N LEU A 80 11.88 -8.38 -11.87
CA LEU A 80 10.94 -7.71 -10.98
C LEU A 80 10.30 -6.49 -11.66
N TYR A 81 11.08 -5.65 -12.35
CA TYR A 81 10.55 -4.49 -13.06
C TYR A 81 9.62 -4.90 -14.20
N GLN A 82 10.00 -5.93 -14.97
CA GLN A 82 9.14 -6.49 -16.02
C GLN A 82 7.83 -7.06 -15.44
N LEU A 83 7.91 -7.70 -14.28
CA LEU A 83 6.72 -8.20 -13.56
C LEU A 83 5.82 -7.03 -13.10
N VAL A 84 6.41 -5.99 -12.50
CA VAL A 84 5.68 -4.79 -12.07
C VAL A 84 4.97 -4.14 -13.26
N GLU A 85 5.72 -3.90 -14.34
CA GLU A 85 5.20 -3.30 -15.57
C GLU A 85 4.07 -4.15 -16.17
N GLY A 86 4.25 -5.47 -16.23
CA GLY A 86 3.23 -6.42 -16.68
C GLY A 86 1.96 -6.37 -15.83
N ILE A 87 2.09 -6.32 -14.50
CA ILE A 87 0.96 -6.18 -13.57
C ILE A 87 0.23 -4.85 -13.80
N VAL A 88 0.94 -3.73 -13.90
CA VAL A 88 0.35 -2.39 -14.10
C VAL A 88 -0.37 -2.34 -15.46
N LYS A 89 0.32 -2.74 -16.52
CA LYS A 89 -0.21 -2.77 -17.89
C LYS A 89 -1.48 -3.62 -17.98
N GLU A 90 -1.43 -4.85 -17.49
CA GLU A 90 -2.60 -5.72 -17.52
C GLU A 90 -3.70 -5.20 -16.59
N THR A 91 -3.39 -4.55 -15.47
CA THR A 91 -4.43 -3.94 -14.64
C THR A 91 -5.17 -2.83 -15.40
N LYS A 92 -4.45 -1.95 -16.10
CA LYS A 92 -5.04 -0.88 -16.93
C LYS A 92 -5.88 -1.40 -18.10
N ALA A 93 -5.56 -2.59 -18.62
CA ALA A 93 -6.31 -3.23 -19.70
C ALA A 93 -7.50 -4.10 -19.21
N SER A 94 -7.81 -4.09 -17.92
CA SER A 94 -8.94 -4.85 -17.37
C SER A 94 -10.27 -4.10 -17.56
N SER A 95 -11.40 -4.77 -17.26
CA SER A 95 -12.73 -4.15 -17.33
C SER A 95 -13.06 -3.30 -16.09
N GLY A 96 -12.25 -3.39 -15.03
CA GLY A 96 -12.47 -2.67 -13.79
C GLY A 96 -11.59 -3.18 -12.66
N LEU A 97 -11.40 -2.34 -11.66
CA LEU A 97 -10.48 -2.54 -10.57
C LEU A 97 -11.21 -2.45 -9.23
N ILE A 98 -11.26 -3.57 -8.51
CA ILE A 98 -11.78 -3.63 -7.15
C ILE A 98 -10.60 -3.44 -6.20
N TRP A 99 -10.76 -2.50 -5.28
CA TRP A 99 -9.74 -2.18 -4.29
C TRP A 99 -10.24 -2.48 -2.88
N ASN A 100 -9.44 -3.21 -2.11
CA ASN A 100 -9.67 -3.40 -0.67
C ASN A 100 -9.21 -2.16 0.13
N SER A 101 -9.80 -1.00 -0.17
CA SER A 101 -9.62 0.28 0.53
C SER A 101 -10.91 1.10 0.43
N PHE A 102 -10.98 2.27 1.07
CA PHE A 102 -12.14 3.17 1.05
C PHE A 102 -11.69 4.62 0.84
N GLU A 103 -12.60 5.46 0.31
CA GLU A 103 -12.24 6.80 -0.18
C GLU A 103 -11.65 7.70 0.90
N GLU A 104 -12.25 7.73 2.09
CA GLU A 104 -11.83 8.59 3.19
C GLU A 104 -10.42 8.27 3.73
N LEU A 105 -9.92 7.04 3.50
CA LEU A 105 -8.61 6.61 3.96
C LEU A 105 -7.46 7.10 3.08
N GLU A 106 -7.65 7.02 1.76
CA GLU A 106 -6.60 7.17 0.73
C GLU A 106 -7.07 8.07 -0.42
N LYS A 107 -7.86 9.10 -0.10
CA LYS A 107 -8.46 10.02 -1.10
C LYS A 107 -7.46 10.58 -2.11
N PRO A 108 -6.31 11.16 -1.72
CA PRO A 108 -5.39 11.73 -2.69
C PRO A 108 -4.73 10.65 -3.57
N GLU A 109 -4.43 9.48 -3.02
CA GLU A 109 -3.87 8.35 -3.77
C GLU A 109 -4.90 7.76 -4.75
N LEU A 110 -6.17 7.66 -4.34
CA LEU A 110 -7.26 7.26 -5.23
C LEU A 110 -7.48 8.25 -6.37
N ALA A 111 -7.42 9.55 -6.08
CA ALA A 111 -7.53 10.58 -7.13
C ALA A 111 -6.39 10.44 -8.16
N THR A 112 -5.16 10.22 -7.69
CA THR A 112 -3.99 9.97 -8.55
C THR A 112 -4.18 8.72 -9.40
N LEU A 113 -4.65 7.63 -8.78
CA LEU A 113 -4.91 6.37 -9.45
C LEU A 113 -6.01 6.50 -10.53
N MET A 114 -7.10 7.19 -10.22
CA MET A 114 -8.21 7.43 -11.16
C MET A 114 -7.80 8.28 -12.37
N GLN A 115 -6.80 9.16 -12.23
CA GLN A 115 -6.25 9.91 -13.36
C GLN A 115 -5.38 9.04 -14.28
N ASP A 116 -4.67 8.06 -13.71
CA ASP A 116 -3.72 7.22 -14.44
C ASP A 116 -4.35 5.94 -15.05
N PHE A 117 -5.49 5.49 -14.52
CA PHE A 117 -6.15 4.26 -14.93
C PHE A 117 -7.45 4.57 -15.70
N PRO A 118 -7.54 4.20 -17.00
CA PRO A 118 -8.69 4.52 -17.84
C PRO A 118 -9.89 3.57 -17.62
N ILE A 119 -10.02 3.01 -16.41
CA ILE A 119 -10.98 1.96 -16.08
C ILE A 119 -11.73 2.30 -14.79
N PRO A 120 -12.97 1.80 -14.59
CA PRO A 120 -13.70 1.99 -13.35
C PRO A 120 -12.93 1.43 -12.14
N ILE A 121 -12.82 2.22 -11.08
CA ILE A 121 -12.18 1.85 -9.81
C ILE A 121 -13.22 1.83 -8.71
N PHE A 122 -13.30 0.71 -7.99
CA PHE A 122 -14.27 0.45 -6.95
C PHE A 122 -13.54 0.21 -5.62
N PRO A 123 -13.42 1.22 -4.75
CA PRO A 123 -12.92 1.03 -3.38
C PRO A 123 -14.01 0.37 -2.52
N VAL A 124 -13.98 -0.97 -2.41
CA VAL A 124 -15.01 -1.78 -1.72
C VAL A 124 -14.50 -2.31 -0.36
N GLY A 125 -13.40 -1.72 0.14
CA GLY A 125 -12.81 -2.11 1.41
C GLY A 125 -13.50 -1.49 2.64
N PRO A 126 -13.10 -1.92 3.84
CA PRO A 126 -12.11 -2.97 4.07
C PRO A 126 -12.75 -4.36 4.24
N PHE A 127 -12.26 -5.34 3.48
CA PHE A 127 -12.79 -6.71 3.38
C PHE A 127 -12.82 -7.48 4.70
N HIS A 128 -11.95 -7.15 5.66
CA HIS A 128 -11.95 -7.79 6.98
C HIS A 128 -13.22 -7.52 7.80
N LYS A 129 -14.07 -6.56 7.37
CA LYS A 129 -15.39 -6.32 7.95
C LYS A 129 -16.47 -7.22 7.35
N TYR A 130 -16.28 -7.65 6.11
CA TYR A 130 -17.24 -8.45 5.36
C TYR A 130 -16.92 -9.96 5.43
N PHE A 131 -15.64 -10.31 5.62
CA PHE A 131 -15.14 -11.67 5.58
C PHE A 131 -14.20 -11.93 6.76
N SER A 132 -14.34 -13.11 7.39
CA SER A 132 -13.38 -13.58 8.40
C SER A 132 -12.04 -13.93 7.74
N ALA A 133 -10.93 -13.46 8.30
CA ALA A 133 -9.60 -13.73 7.77
C ALA A 133 -9.23 -15.23 7.88
N CYS A 134 -8.67 -15.81 6.82
CA CYS A 134 -7.98 -17.10 6.88
C CYS A 134 -6.54 -16.89 7.38
N SER A 135 -6.07 -17.73 8.30
CA SER A 135 -4.77 -17.60 8.99
C SER A 135 -3.54 -17.93 8.13
N SER A 136 -3.70 -18.15 6.81
CA SER A 136 -2.62 -18.54 5.91
C SER A 136 -2.23 -17.39 4.97
N SER A 137 -1.25 -16.57 5.36
CA SER A 137 -0.63 -15.59 4.45
C SER A 137 0.59 -16.20 3.77
N LEU A 138 0.56 -16.32 2.44
CA LEU A 138 1.68 -16.87 1.63
C LEU A 138 2.76 -15.82 1.29
N ILE A 139 2.51 -14.53 1.56
CA ILE A 139 3.33 -13.40 1.10
C ILE A 139 3.70 -12.53 2.31
N LEU A 140 4.95 -12.05 2.35
CA LEU A 140 5.40 -11.07 3.33
C LEU A 140 4.59 -9.77 3.22
N HIS A 141 4.15 -9.23 4.36
CA HIS A 141 3.43 -7.98 4.40
C HIS A 141 4.32 -6.80 4.02
N ASP A 142 3.79 -5.85 3.24
CA ASP A 142 4.45 -4.56 3.05
C ASP A 142 4.42 -3.78 4.37
N GLN A 143 5.59 -3.59 4.98
CA GLN A 143 5.74 -2.84 6.23
C GLN A 143 6.42 -1.49 6.04
N THR A 144 6.94 -1.21 4.84
CA THR A 144 7.82 -0.08 4.59
C THR A 144 7.04 1.21 4.43
N CYS A 145 6.23 1.32 3.37
CA CYS A 145 5.44 2.52 3.11
C CYS A 145 4.29 2.68 4.13
N ILE A 146 3.69 1.57 4.59
CA ILE A 146 2.57 1.58 5.54
C ILE A 146 2.98 2.24 6.86
N SER A 147 4.21 2.02 7.32
CA SER A 147 4.73 2.67 8.54
C SER A 147 4.65 4.19 8.44
N ARG A 148 5.03 4.77 7.29
CA ARG A 148 4.99 6.22 7.06
C ARG A 148 3.57 6.76 7.10
N TYR A 149 2.61 6.05 6.50
CA TYR A 149 1.19 6.43 6.55
C TYR A 149 0.64 6.36 7.98
N VAL A 150 0.88 5.26 8.70
CA VAL A 150 0.43 5.09 10.09
C VAL A 150 0.96 6.18 11.01
N THR A 151 2.21 6.59 10.84
CA THR A 151 2.89 7.53 11.74
C THR A 151 2.73 9.00 11.36
N HIS A 152 2.78 9.34 10.06
CA HIS A 152 2.86 10.74 9.61
C HIS A 152 1.59 11.23 8.93
N VAL A 153 0.84 10.34 8.25
CA VAL A 153 -0.40 10.68 7.55
C VAL A 153 -1.60 10.51 8.48
N TRP A 154 -1.88 9.27 8.89
CA TRP A 154 -2.98 8.96 9.79
C TRP A 154 -2.65 9.30 11.25
N ARG A 155 -1.36 9.31 11.59
CA ARG A 155 -0.85 9.64 12.94
C ARG A 155 -1.52 8.81 14.04
N VAL A 156 -1.79 7.54 13.76
CA VAL A 156 -2.48 6.60 14.68
C VAL A 156 -1.50 5.62 15.34
N GLY A 157 -0.21 5.72 15.03
CA GLY A 157 0.81 4.86 15.62
C GLY A 157 2.17 5.55 15.69
N VAL A 158 3.11 4.83 16.28
CA VAL A 158 4.50 5.23 16.41
C VAL A 158 5.40 4.20 15.72
N GLN A 159 6.46 4.67 15.08
CA GLN A 159 7.51 3.80 14.56
C GLN A 159 8.63 3.74 15.59
N LEU A 160 9.07 2.54 15.91
CA LEU A 160 10.26 2.32 16.74
C LEU A 160 11.48 2.48 15.83
N GLU A 161 12.14 3.64 15.89
CA GLU A 161 13.37 3.87 15.13
C GLU A 161 14.57 3.26 15.89
N ASN A 162 15.51 2.65 15.14
CA ASN A 162 16.82 2.17 15.62
C ASN A 162 16.83 0.96 16.58
N GLY A 163 15.84 0.06 16.47
CA GLY A 163 15.89 -1.26 17.10
C GLY A 163 15.10 -1.38 18.41
N LEU A 164 15.36 -2.46 19.15
CA LEU A 164 14.61 -2.85 20.36
C LEU A 164 15.35 -2.49 21.66
N GLU A 165 15.97 -1.32 21.71
CA GLU A 165 16.57 -0.85 22.96
C GLU A 165 15.48 -0.62 24.02
N ILE A 166 15.63 -1.23 25.18
CA ILE A 166 14.64 -1.20 26.26
C ILE A 166 14.29 0.24 26.65
N ALA A 167 15.29 1.14 26.72
CA ALA A 167 15.08 2.54 27.05
C ALA A 167 14.22 3.26 25.99
N GLN A 168 14.43 2.98 24.70
CA GLN A 168 13.63 3.54 23.62
C GLN A 168 12.20 3.00 23.66
N ILE A 169 12.04 1.68 23.82
CA ILE A 169 10.73 1.03 23.96
C ILE A 169 9.96 1.64 25.15
N GLN A 170 10.60 1.86 26.29
CA GLN A 170 9.96 2.48 27.46
C GLN A 170 9.49 3.90 27.17
N ARG A 171 10.30 4.71 26.45
CA ARG A 171 9.89 6.04 26.02
C ARG A 171 8.69 6.00 25.09
N ASP A 172 8.71 5.11 24.09
CA ASP A 172 7.61 4.98 23.14
C ASP A 172 6.32 4.46 23.80
N ILE A 173 6.42 3.51 24.74
CA ILE A 173 5.29 3.07 25.55
C ILE A 173 4.73 4.24 26.37
N LYS A 174 5.60 5.03 27.03
CA LYS A 174 5.14 6.19 27.81
C LYS A 174 4.43 7.22 26.92
N ARG A 175 4.99 7.50 25.74
CA ARG A 175 4.39 8.40 24.74
C ARG A 175 2.98 7.96 24.34
N VAL A 176 2.80 6.66 24.07
CA VAL A 176 1.51 6.10 23.63
C VAL A 176 0.51 5.98 24.78
N MET A 177 0.96 5.62 25.98
CA MET A 177 0.07 5.26 27.10
C MET A 177 -0.26 6.41 28.05
N VAL A 178 0.65 7.39 28.19
CA VAL A 178 0.57 8.40 29.25
C VAL A 178 0.52 9.82 28.69
N GLU A 179 1.27 10.10 27.63
CA GLU A 179 1.42 11.46 27.13
C GLU A 179 0.21 11.94 26.32
N LYS A 180 0.09 13.26 26.17
CA LYS A 180 -1.01 13.89 25.41
C LYS A 180 -1.08 13.35 23.98
N GLU A 181 0.07 13.14 23.36
CA GLU A 181 0.19 12.59 22.01
C GLU A 181 -0.52 11.23 21.87
N GLY A 182 -0.35 10.33 22.85
CA GLY A 182 -1.02 9.03 22.88
C GLY A 182 -2.55 9.14 22.98
N LYS A 183 -3.07 10.12 23.73
CA LYS A 183 -4.51 10.40 23.78
C LYS A 183 -5.03 10.88 22.42
N GLU A 184 -4.33 11.81 21.78
CA GLU A 184 -4.70 12.31 20.45
C GLU A 184 -4.61 11.20 19.38
N MET A 185 -3.62 10.29 19.47
CA MET A 185 -3.54 9.09 18.61
C MET A 185 -4.77 8.21 18.76
N LYS A 186 -5.23 7.98 20.00
CA LYS A 186 -6.42 7.19 20.29
C LYS A 186 -7.68 7.82 19.70
N GLU A 187 -7.83 9.14 19.82
CA GLU A 187 -8.94 9.90 19.22
C GLU A 187 -8.95 9.75 17.69
N ARG A 188 -7.80 9.91 17.03
CA ARG A 188 -7.67 9.67 15.58
C ARG A 188 -7.98 8.23 15.19
N ALA A 189 -7.53 7.24 15.96
CA ALA A 189 -7.83 5.83 15.71
C ALA A 189 -9.32 5.51 15.89
N GLN A 190 -9.99 6.13 16.87
CA GLN A 190 -11.44 6.02 17.05
C GLN A 190 -12.20 6.62 15.87
N HIS A 191 -11.79 7.80 15.41
CA HIS A 191 -12.36 8.42 14.21
C HIS A 191 -12.17 7.53 12.97
N LEU A 192 -10.97 6.96 12.78
CA LEU A 192 -10.70 6.01 11.70
C LEU A 192 -11.62 4.78 11.77
N ARG A 193 -11.84 4.23 12.96
CA ARG A 193 -12.77 3.12 13.18
C ARG A 193 -14.20 3.49 12.82
N GLU A 194 -14.63 4.70 13.14
CA GLU A 194 -15.97 5.20 12.79
C GLU A 194 -16.12 5.37 11.28
N MET A 195 -15.11 5.89 10.58
CA MET A 195 -15.10 5.96 9.12
C MET A 195 -15.26 4.56 8.52
N VAL A 196 -14.44 3.60 8.96
CA VAL A 196 -14.53 2.19 8.51
C VAL A 196 -15.94 1.62 8.71
N ASN A 197 -16.59 1.90 9.84
CA ASN A 197 -17.93 1.38 10.11
C ASN A 197 -19.00 2.01 9.21
N LYS A 198 -18.81 3.26 8.75
CA LYS A 198 -19.74 3.92 7.82
C LYS A 198 -19.62 3.36 6.39
N CYS A 199 -18.43 2.92 5.99
CA CYS A 199 -18.22 2.33 4.66
C CYS A 199 -18.92 0.97 4.44
N VAL A 200 -19.47 0.37 5.51
CA VAL A 200 -20.08 -0.98 5.51
C VAL A 200 -21.62 -0.92 5.59
N GLN A 201 -22.20 0.28 5.70
CA GLN A 201 -23.66 0.51 5.75
C GLN A 201 -24.21 0.86 4.37
#